data_AF-A0A7R9LCU8-F1
#
_entry.id   AF-A0A7R9LCU8-F1
#
_cell.length_a   1.000
_cell.length_b   1.000
_cell.length_c   1.000
_cell.angle_alpha   90.00
_cell.angle_beta   90.00
_cell.angle_gamma   90.00
#
_symmetry.space_group_name_H-M   'P 1'
#
loop_
_entity.id
_entity.type
_entity.pdbx_description
1 polymer ?
#
loop_
_entity_poly.entity_id
_entity_poly.type
_entity_poly.pdbx_seq_one_letter_code
_entity_poly.pdbx_strand_id
1 'polypeptide(L)'
;MITIEINKVRQNLFQINGVEKKPLALPEADGPAVSRQEKVYVPVEEHPEYNFVGRILGPRGMTAKQLEQETGCKIMVRGRGSMRDKKK
;
A
#
# COMPACT_ATOMS: atom_id res chain seq x y z
N MET A 1 13.62 5.69 18.70
CA MET A 1 14.27 4.35 18.61
C MET A 1 13.26 3.20 18.57
N ILE A 2 12.31 3.11 19.51
CA ILE A 2 11.33 2.01 19.57
C ILE A 2 10.49 1.86 18.28
N THR A 3 9.99 2.96 17.70
CA THR A 3 9.17 2.89 16.47
C THR A 3 9.93 2.34 15.27
N ILE A 4 11.23 2.63 15.18
CA ILE A 4 12.09 2.15 14.10
C ILE A 4 12.24 0.63 14.23
N GLU A 5 12.51 0.15 15.45
CA GLU A 5 12.66 -1.28 15.72
C GLU A 5 11.35 -2.05 15.50
N ILE A 6 10.21 -1.49 15.94
CA ILE A 6 8.88 -2.07 15.67
C ILE A 6 8.65 -2.19 14.16
N ASN A 7 8.96 -1.17 13.37
CA ASN A 7 8.81 -1.25 11.91
C ASN A 7 9.74 -2.30 11.31
N LYS A 8 11.00 -2.38 11.75
CA LYS A 8 11.99 -3.36 11.27
C LYS A 8 11.57 -4.80 11.54
N VAL A 9 11.13 -5.11 12.76
CA VAL A 9 10.63 -6.45 13.13
C VAL A 9 9.41 -6.82 12.29
N ARG A 10 8.54 -5.86 12.01
CA ARG A 10 7.33 -6.10 11.21
C ARG A 10 7.61 -6.26 9.72
N GLN A 11 8.58 -5.54 9.17
CA GLN A 11 9.06 -5.75 7.81
C GLN A 11 9.51 -7.20 7.61
N ASN A 12 10.30 -7.71 8.56
CA ASN A 12 10.77 -9.10 8.53
C ASN A 12 9.63 -10.12 8.71
N LEU A 13 8.67 -9.87 9.60
CA LEU A 13 7.62 -10.83 9.93
C LEU A 13 6.48 -10.87 8.90
N PHE A 14 6.09 -9.71 8.37
CA PHE A 14 4.95 -9.57 7.46
C PHE A 14 5.38 -9.38 6.01
N GLN A 15 6.63 -9.71 5.69
CA GLN A 15 7.15 -9.60 4.33
C GLN A 15 6.23 -10.37 3.38
N ILE A 16 5.64 -9.64 2.45
CA ILE A 16 4.74 -10.19 1.45
C ILE A 16 5.56 -11.14 0.57
N ASN A 17 5.46 -12.44 0.86
CA ASN A 17 5.89 -13.58 0.05
C ASN A 17 7.33 -13.58 -0.50
N GLY A 18 8.36 -13.56 0.35
CA GLY A 18 9.69 -14.10 0.00
C GLY A 18 10.40 -13.52 -1.22
N VAL A 19 9.91 -12.41 -1.79
CA VAL A 19 10.56 -11.72 -2.91
C VAL A 19 11.69 -10.90 -2.32
N GLU A 20 12.92 -11.20 -2.73
CA GLU A 20 14.09 -10.35 -2.44
C GLU A 20 13.78 -8.91 -2.87
N LYS A 21 13.53 -8.04 -1.88
CA LYS A 21 13.34 -6.62 -2.11
C LYS A 21 14.70 -6.00 -2.43
N LYS A 22 15.08 -6.02 -3.70
CA LYS A 22 16.15 -5.15 -4.19
C LYS A 22 15.66 -3.70 -4.05
N PRO A 23 16.42 -2.81 -3.40
CA PRO A 23 16.08 -1.40 -3.35
C PRO A 23 15.89 -0.88 -4.77
N LEU A 24 14.83 -0.09 -5.01
CA LEU A 24 14.63 0.58 -6.28
C LEU A 24 15.75 1.62 -6.44
N ALA A 25 16.79 1.28 -7.20
CA ALA A 25 17.84 2.22 -7.58
C ALA A 25 17.26 3.16 -8.64
N LEU A 26 16.70 4.29 -8.18
CA LEU A 26 16.17 5.32 -9.07
C LEU A 26 17.33 6.14 -9.66
N PRO A 27 17.26 6.52 -10.96
CA PRO A 27 18.23 7.44 -11.55
C PRO A 27 18.10 8.83 -10.94
N GLU A 28 19.11 9.67 -11.16
CA GLU A 28 19.02 11.09 -10.80
C GLU A 28 17.82 11.74 -11.52
N ALA A 29 17.14 12.64 -10.80
CA ALA A 29 15.99 13.33 -11.35
C ALA A 29 16.43 14.22 -12.52
N ASP A 30 15.93 13.93 -13.70
CA ASP A 30 16.14 14.76 -14.89
C ASP A 30 14.83 15.48 -15.26
N GLY A 31 14.88 16.81 -15.31
CA GLY A 31 13.74 17.66 -15.66
C GLY A 31 12.82 18.08 -14.49
N PRO A 32 11.66 18.69 -14.80
CA PRO A 32 10.74 19.23 -13.81
C PRO A 32 9.97 18.12 -13.07
N ALA A 33 9.57 18.38 -11.82
CA ALA A 33 8.79 17.44 -11.03
C ALA A 33 7.42 17.17 -11.68
N VAL A 34 7.12 15.90 -11.99
CA VAL A 34 5.85 15.47 -12.59
C VAL A 34 5.06 14.66 -11.57
N SER A 35 3.76 14.96 -11.43
CA SER A 35 2.84 14.11 -10.65
C SER A 35 2.16 13.09 -11.57
N ARG A 36 2.34 11.80 -11.28
CA ARG A 36 1.67 10.69 -11.99
C ARG A 36 0.61 10.08 -11.07
N GLN A 37 -0.54 9.74 -11.66
CA GLN A 37 -1.64 9.07 -10.96
C GLN A 37 -2.16 7.93 -11.84
N GLU A 38 -2.26 6.75 -11.25
CA GLU A 38 -2.80 5.56 -11.90
C GLU A 38 -4.02 5.07 -11.12
N LYS A 39 -5.08 4.69 -11.84
CA LYS A 39 -6.31 4.15 -11.24
C LYS A 39 -6.39 2.66 -11.53
N VAL A 40 -6.25 1.85 -10.49
CA VAL A 40 -6.40 0.40 -10.56
C VAL A 40 -7.76 0.01 -9.99
N TYR A 41 -8.57 -0.69 -10.78
CA TYR A 41 -9.89 -1.18 -10.36
C TYR A 41 -9.75 -2.54 -9.67
N VAL A 42 -10.51 -2.71 -8.59
CA VAL A 42 -10.52 -3.96 -7.82
C VAL A 42 -11.62 -4.88 -8.38
N PRO A 43 -11.32 -6.17 -8.67
CA PRO A 43 -12.27 -7.12 -9.25
C PRO A 43 -13.27 -7.65 -8.21
N VAL A 44 -14.13 -6.76 -7.70
CA VAL A 44 -15.16 -7.11 -6.70
C VAL A 44 -16.31 -7.94 -7.29
N GLU A 45 -16.50 -7.89 -8.60
CA GLU A 45 -17.54 -8.66 -9.29
C GLU A 45 -17.18 -10.16 -9.39
N GLU A 46 -15.89 -10.46 -9.58
CA GLU A 46 -15.38 -11.83 -9.68
C GLU A 46 -15.23 -12.49 -8.30
N HIS A 47 -14.89 -11.69 -7.28
CA HIS A 47 -14.69 -12.16 -5.91
C HIS A 47 -15.42 -11.28 -4.88
N PRO A 48 -16.75 -11.37 -4.80
CA PRO A 48 -17.56 -10.51 -3.92
C PRO A 48 -17.35 -10.79 -2.43
N GLU A 49 -16.92 -11.99 -2.07
CA GLU A 49 -16.67 -12.39 -0.67
C GLU A 49 -15.29 -11.94 -0.15
N TYR A 50 -14.40 -11.50 -1.05
CA TYR A 50 -13.03 -11.14 -0.67
C TYR A 50 -12.90 -9.66 -0.29
N ASN A 51 -12.33 -9.40 0.89
CA ASN A 51 -12.10 -8.05 1.37
C ASN A 51 -10.76 -7.48 0.89
N PHE A 52 -10.72 -7.04 -0.36
CA PHE A 52 -9.54 -6.40 -0.96
C PHE A 52 -9.11 -5.15 -0.19
N VAL A 53 -10.04 -4.26 0.17
CA VAL A 53 -9.73 -3.00 0.87
C VAL A 53 -9.06 -3.27 2.21
N GLY A 54 -9.63 -4.19 3.00
CA GLY A 54 -9.07 -4.59 4.28
C GLY A 54 -7.69 -5.24 4.14
N ARG A 55 -7.48 -6.05 3.09
CA ARG A 55 -6.18 -6.67 2.82
C ARG A 55 -5.12 -5.66 2.40
N ILE A 56 -5.46 -4.68 1.56
CA ILE A 56 -4.54 -3.64 1.08
C ILE A 56 -4.15 -2.68 2.21
N LEU A 57 -5.12 -2.24 3.01
CA LEU A 57 -4.84 -1.35 4.15
C LEU A 57 -4.08 -2.09 5.25
N GLY A 58 -4.49 -3.32 5.53
CA GLY A 58 -3.98 -4.09 6.66
C GLY A 58 -4.39 -3.52 8.02
N PRO A 59 -3.91 -4.12 9.12
CA PRO A 59 -4.25 -3.67 10.47
C PRO A 59 -3.80 -2.21 10.66
N ARG A 60 -4.72 -1.34 11.10
CA ARG A 60 -4.50 0.11 11.29
C ARG A 60 -3.89 0.83 10.07
N GLY A 61 -4.09 0.33 8.85
CA GLY A 61 -3.53 0.95 7.64
C GLY A 61 -2.03 0.76 7.48
N MET A 62 -1.41 -0.12 8.27
CA MET A 62 0.05 -0.23 8.34
C MET A 62 0.64 -0.86 7.09
N THR A 63 -0.08 -1.76 6.41
CA THR A 63 0.37 -2.37 5.16
C THR A 63 0.40 -1.34 4.02
N ALA A 64 -0.64 -0.51 3.90
CA ALA A 64 -0.65 0.57 2.93
C ALA A 64 0.48 1.58 3.20
N LYS A 65 0.65 2.01 4.46
CA LYS A 65 1.72 2.94 4.85
C LYS A 65 3.12 2.39 4.56
N GLN A 66 3.31 1.10 4.79
CA GLN A 66 4.55 0.40 4.47
C GLN A 66 4.80 0.42 2.96
N LEU A 67 3.79 0.07 2.17
CA LEU A 67 3.89 0.08 0.71
C LEU A 67 4.17 1.48 0.15
N GLU A 68 3.58 2.53 0.73
CA GLU A 68 3.88 3.93 0.39
C GLU A 68 5.35 4.29 0.68
N GLN A 69 5.90 3.86 1.82
CA GLN A 69 7.31 4.11 2.17
C GLN A 69 8.28 3.38 1.25
N GLU A 70 7.95 2.17 0.82
CA GLU A 70 8.83 1.35 -0.01
C GLU A 70 8.84 1.77 -1.47
N THR A 71 7.69 2.21 -1.98
CA THR A 71 7.54 2.64 -3.37
C THR A 71 7.78 4.14 -3.56
N GLY A 72 7.75 4.92 -2.47
CA GLY A 72 7.72 6.38 -2.53
C GLY A 72 6.41 6.95 -3.13
N CYS A 73 5.42 6.09 -3.38
CA CYS A 73 4.14 6.47 -3.96
C CYS A 73 3.09 6.72 -2.88
N LYS A 74 2.06 7.48 -3.22
CA LYS A 74 0.90 7.69 -2.34
C LYS A 74 -0.26 6.77 -2.75
N ILE A 75 -0.75 5.97 -1.82
CA ILE A 75 -1.77 4.97 -2.07
C ILE A 75 -3.09 5.42 -1.44
N MET A 76 -4.14 5.47 -2.26
CA MET A 76 -5.47 5.89 -1.81
C MET A 76 -6.53 4.93 -2.32
N VAL A 77 -7.28 4.33 -1.39
CA VAL A 77 -8.49 3.57 -1.72
C VAL A 77 -9.66 4.55 -1.87
N ARG A 78 -10.33 4.53 -3.03
CA ARG A 78 -11.46 5.41 -3.37
C ARG A 78 -12.56 4.60 -4.05
N GLY A 79 -13.80 5.11 -4.05
CA GLY A 79 -14.92 4.56 -4.82
C GLY A 79 -16.05 3.97 -3.96
N ARG A 80 -17.02 3.34 -4.62
CA ARG A 80 -18.16 2.71 -3.93
C ARG A 80 -17.66 1.50 -3.13
N GLY A 81 -17.96 1.46 -1.83
CA GLY A 81 -17.48 0.41 -0.91
C GLY A 81 -16.12 0.69 -0.27
N SER A 82 -15.48 1.83 -0.54
CA SER A 82 -14.20 2.19 0.12
C SER A 82 -14.38 2.67 1.57
N MET A 83 -15.58 3.12 1.93
CA MET A 83 -15.92 3.51 3.30
C MET A 83 -16.53 2.34 4.05
N ARG A 84 -16.08 2.16 5.30
CA ARG A 84 -16.57 1.11 6.21
C ARG A 84 -18.02 1.36 6.65
N ASP A 85 -18.45 2.62 6.63
CA ASP A 85 -19.79 3.03 7.04
C ASP A 85 -20.71 3.19 5.81
N LYS A 86 -21.60 2.21 5.63
CA LYS A 86 -22.72 2.28 4.66
C LYS A 86 -23.99 2.92 5.27
N LYS A 87 -24.01 3.18 6.58
CA LYS A 87 -25.10 3.82 7.32
C LYS A 87 -24.62 5.17 7.85
N LYS A 88 -24.72 6.21 7.03
CA LYS A 88 -24.91 7.57 7.51
C LYS A 88 -25.77 8.32 6.50
#